data_AF-A0A9D7E228-F1
#
_entry.id   AF-A0A9D7E228-F1
#
_cell.length_a   1.000
_cell.length_b   1.000
_cell.length_c   1.000
_cell.angle_alpha   90.00
_cell.angle_beta   90.00
_cell.angle_gamma   90.00
#
_symmetry.space_group_name_H-M   'P 1'
#
loop_
_entity.id
_entity.type
_entity.pdbx_description
1 polymer ?
#
loop_
_entity_poly.entity_id
_entity_poly.type
_entity_poly.pdbx_seq_one_letter_code
_entity_poly.pdbx_strand_id
1 'polypeptide(L)'
;MTMDAQDLMLEELKLMSEDYRYRDQLMVTEFGLSMTAIALAANAAFRTSSSAIQLLIFALTLVFAWLIANHMTRINVDRLSAGARRKKLLGDLHMHQPHMGFERKQARFTFPAPVSMVISPAAT
;
A
#
# COMPACT_ATOMS: atom_id res chain seq x y z
N MET A 1 1.13 -29.05 -31.26
CA MET A 1 0.76 -29.25 -29.85
C MET A 1 -0.22 -28.16 -29.50
N THR A 2 -1.50 -28.50 -29.38
CA THR A 2 -2.54 -27.59 -28.86
C THR A 2 -2.43 -27.64 -27.34
N MET A 3 -2.14 -26.51 -26.70
CA MET A 3 -2.25 -26.43 -25.23
C MET A 3 -3.70 -26.74 -24.85
N ASP A 4 -3.87 -27.59 -23.84
CA ASP A 4 -5.19 -27.86 -23.29
C ASP A 4 -5.72 -26.62 -22.58
N ALA A 5 -7.05 -26.48 -22.52
CA ALA A 5 -7.70 -25.31 -21.90
C ALA A 5 -7.27 -25.10 -20.43
N GLN A 6 -6.91 -26.17 -19.72
CA GLN A 6 -6.35 -26.09 -18.38
C GLN A 6 -4.93 -25.51 -18.34
N ASP A 7 -4.08 -25.84 -19.30
CA ASP A 7 -2.70 -25.32 -19.37
C ASP A 7 -2.71 -23.81 -19.62
N LEU A 8 -3.64 -23.32 -20.45
CA LEU A 8 -3.85 -21.90 -20.69
C LEU A 8 -4.26 -21.15 -19.41
N MET A 9 -5.17 -21.72 -18.62
CA MET A 9 -5.62 -21.10 -17.35
C MET A 9 -4.51 -21.12 -16.29
N LEU A 10 -3.65 -22.14 -16.28
CA LEU A 10 -2.48 -22.22 -15.41
C LEU A 10 -1.43 -21.16 -15.74
N GLU A 11 -1.16 -20.95 -17.03
CA GLU A 11 -0.23 -19.91 -17.49
C GLU A 11 -0.77 -18.51 -17.18
N GLU A 12 -2.06 -18.27 -17.39
CA GLU A 12 -2.74 -17.02 -17.02
C GLU A 12 -2.66 -16.77 -15.50
N LEU A 13 -2.88 -17.80 -14.68
CA LEU A 13 -2.76 -17.70 -13.23
C LEU A 13 -1.33 -17.32 -12.80
N LYS A 14 -0.31 -17.90 -13.45
CA LYS A 14 1.11 -17.59 -13.16
C LYS A 14 1.44 -16.15 -13.50
N LEU A 15 1.08 -15.69 -14.69
CA LEU A 15 1.26 -14.31 -15.14
C LEU A 15 0.58 -13.31 -14.19
N MET A 16 -0.66 -13.59 -13.79
CA MET A 16 -1.39 -12.75 -12.83
C MET A 16 -0.75 -12.72 -11.43
N SER A 17 -0.15 -13.82 -10.98
CA SER A 17 0.54 -13.88 -9.69
C SER A 17 1.86 -13.10 -9.69
N GLU A 18 2.59 -13.14 -10.80
CA GLU A 18 3.82 -12.36 -10.97
C GLU A 18 3.52 -10.86 -11.03
N ASP A 19 2.50 -10.45 -11.80
CA ASP A 19 2.06 -9.06 -11.90
C ASP A 19 1.57 -8.51 -10.54
N TYR A 20 0.78 -9.30 -9.79
CA TYR A 20 0.36 -8.92 -8.44
C TYR A 20 1.56 -8.67 -7.51
N ARG A 21 2.54 -9.59 -7.51
CA ARG A 21 3.71 -9.50 -6.62
C ARG A 21 4.62 -8.34 -7.00
N TYR A 22 4.81 -8.09 -8.31
CA TYR A 22 5.56 -6.95 -8.80
C TYR A 22 4.92 -5.62 -8.38
N ARG A 23 3.59 -5.48 -8.54
CA ARG A 23 2.85 -4.28 -8.12
C ARG A 23 2.88 -4.06 -6.61
N ASP A 24 2.84 -5.13 -5.82
CA ASP A 24 2.95 -5.04 -4.36
C ASP A 24 4.34 -4.56 -3.91
N GLN A 25 5.41 -5.09 -4.55
CA GLN A 25 6.77 -4.63 -4.32
C GLN A 25 6.96 -3.16 -4.71
N LEU A 26 6.46 -2.76 -5.88
CA LEU A 26 6.48 -1.36 -6.32
C LEU A 26 5.77 -0.44 -5.31
N MET A 27 4.59 -0.82 -4.84
CA MET A 27 3.83 -0.01 -3.87
C MET A 27 4.64 0.23 -2.60
N VAL A 28 5.32 -0.80 -2.07
CA VAL A 28 6.14 -0.67 -0.85
C VAL A 28 7.38 0.18 -1.10
N THR A 29 8.11 -0.05 -2.20
CA THR A 29 9.37 0.67 -2.47
C THR A 29 9.12 2.12 -2.85
N GLU A 30 8.16 2.40 -3.73
CA GLU A 30 7.79 3.76 -4.14
C GLU A 30 7.23 4.56 -2.96
N PHE A 31 6.38 3.95 -2.13
CA PHE A 31 5.87 4.61 -0.92
C PHE A 31 7.00 4.92 0.06
N GLY A 32 7.87 3.94 0.33
CA GLY A 32 9.01 4.13 1.22
C GLY A 32 9.94 5.26 0.76
N LEU A 33 10.36 5.23 -0.50
CA LEU A 33 11.22 6.27 -1.09
C LEU A 33 10.55 7.65 -1.07
N SER A 34 9.25 7.72 -1.35
CA SER A 34 8.48 8.97 -1.31
C SER A 34 8.40 9.56 0.10
N MET A 35 8.17 8.72 1.11
CA MET A 35 8.17 9.16 2.51
C MET A 35 9.54 9.65 2.97
N THR A 36 10.62 9.00 2.55
CA THR A 36 11.99 9.48 2.81
C THR A 36 12.25 10.82 2.13
N ALA A 37 11.82 11.00 0.88
CA ALA A 37 11.96 12.27 0.17
C ALA A 37 11.21 13.41 0.87
N ILE A 38 9.98 13.17 1.32
CA ILE A 38 9.16 14.12 2.09
C ILE A 38 9.87 14.49 3.41
N ALA A 39 10.39 13.51 4.14
CA ALA A 39 11.09 13.75 5.40
C ALA A 39 12.36 14.59 5.20
N LEU A 40 13.13 14.31 4.15
CA LEU A 40 14.32 15.10 3.80
C LEU A 40 13.95 16.54 3.40
N ALA A 41 12.89 16.71 2.60
CA ALA A 41 12.40 18.03 2.19
C ALA A 41 11.92 18.85 3.40
N ALA A 42 11.17 18.24 4.31
CA ALA A 42 10.73 18.89 5.55
C ALA A 42 11.94 19.31 6.41
N ASN A 43 12.94 18.44 6.58
CA ASN A 43 14.17 18.77 7.31
C ASN A 43 14.95 19.92 6.63
N ALA A 44 15.02 19.94 5.29
CA ALA A 44 15.62 21.04 4.54
C ALA A 44 14.86 22.37 4.75
N ALA A 45 13.52 22.31 4.82
CA ALA A 45 12.69 23.47 5.12
C ALA A 45 13.02 24.04 6.51
N PHE A 46 13.13 23.20 7.54
CA PHE A 46 13.46 23.65 8.91
C PHE A 46 14.85 24.26 9.05
N ARG A 47 15.81 23.87 8.21
CA ARG A 47 17.18 24.43 8.21
C ARG A 47 17.31 25.72 7.42
N THR A 48 16.27 26.11 6.70
CA THR A 48 16.29 27.30 5.85
C THR A 48 15.98 28.54 6.67
N SER A 49 16.85 29.55 6.59
CA SER A 49 16.71 30.79 7.36
C SER A 49 15.66 31.76 6.77
N SER A 50 15.37 31.62 5.48
CA SER A 50 14.39 32.46 4.77
C SER A 50 12.99 31.86 4.85
N SER A 51 12.05 32.60 5.43
CA SER A 51 10.65 32.19 5.57
C SER A 51 9.96 31.95 4.21
N ALA A 52 10.30 32.75 3.19
CA ALA A 52 9.76 32.59 1.84
C ALA A 52 10.20 31.26 1.21
N ILE A 53 11.47 30.91 1.36
CA ILE A 53 12.02 29.64 0.83
C ILE A 53 11.46 28.46 1.63
N GLN A 54 11.37 28.59 2.95
CA GLN A 54 10.76 27.56 3.80
C GLN A 54 9.32 27.26 3.38
N LEU A 55 8.51 28.29 3.15
CA LEU A 55 7.12 28.14 2.71
C LEU A 55 7.02 27.50 1.31
N LEU A 56 7.93 27.88 0.40
CA LEU A 56 8.03 27.26 -0.92
C LEU A 56 8.35 25.75 -0.82
N ILE A 57 9.32 25.37 0.02
CA ILE A 57 9.69 23.96 0.21
C ILE A 57 8.48 23.17 0.77
N PHE A 58 7.77 23.71 1.76
CA PHE A 58 6.57 23.06 2.28
C PHE A 58 5.46 22.94 1.24
N ALA A 59 5.22 23.97 0.44
CA ALA A 59 4.22 23.94 -0.63
C ALA A 59 4.54 22.86 -1.67
N LEU A 60 5.80 22.79 -2.13
CA LEU A 60 6.26 21.77 -3.06
C LEU A 60 6.16 20.36 -2.46
N THR A 61 6.51 20.21 -1.18
CA THR A 61 6.41 18.93 -0.46
C THR A 61 4.96 18.47 -0.37
N LEU A 62 4.01 19.39 -0.14
CA LEU A 62 2.59 19.09 -0.07
C LEU A 62 2.03 18.66 -1.44
N VAL A 63 2.42 19.35 -2.51
CA VAL A 63 2.08 18.97 -3.89
C VAL A 63 2.62 17.58 -4.21
N PHE A 64 3.88 17.31 -3.86
CA PHE A 64 4.49 15.99 -4.07
C PHE A 64 3.76 14.90 -3.28
N ALA A 65 3.45 15.13 -2.00
CA ALA A 65 2.70 14.18 -1.19
C ALA A 65 1.31 13.89 -1.77
N TRP A 66 0.63 14.89 -2.31
CA TRP A 66 -0.67 14.72 -2.97
C TRP A 66 -0.57 13.89 -4.27
N LEU A 67 0.48 14.11 -5.07
CA LEU A 67 0.73 13.30 -6.28
C LEU A 67 0.98 11.83 -5.93
N ILE A 68 1.79 11.57 -4.90
CA ILE A 68 2.07 10.21 -4.43
C ILE A 68 0.80 9.55 -3.87
N ALA A 69 -0.02 10.26 -3.11
CA ALA A 69 -1.28 9.72 -2.59
C ALA A 69 -2.25 9.30 -3.72
N ASN A 70 -2.37 10.12 -4.76
CA ASN A 70 -3.19 9.78 -5.93
C ASN A 70 -2.62 8.58 -6.71
N HIS A 71 -1.30 8.55 -6.92
CA HIS A 71 -0.61 7.44 -7.59
C HIS A 71 -0.79 6.11 -6.83
N MET A 72 -0.56 6.11 -5.52
CA MET A 72 -0.75 4.93 -4.66
C MET A 72 -2.21 4.45 -4.63
N THR A 73 -3.17 5.38 -4.67
CA THR A 73 -4.59 5.03 -4.75
C THR A 73 -4.89 4.26 -6.03
N ARG A 74 -4.36 4.71 -7.18
CA ARG A 74 -4.54 4.04 -8.48
C ARG A 74 -3.91 2.65 -8.48
N ILE A 75 -2.66 2.53 -8.02
CA ILE A 75 -1.98 1.23 -7.90
C ILE A 75 -2.77 0.28 -6.99
N ASN A 76 -3.32 0.77 -5.87
CA ASN A 76 -4.08 -0.07 -4.95
C ASN A 76 -5.40 -0.56 -5.55
N VAL A 77 -6.13 0.29 -6.29
CA VAL A 77 -7.34 -0.13 -7.02
C VAL A 77 -6.99 -1.23 -8.04
N ASP A 78 -5.93 -1.03 -8.80
CA ASP A 78 -5.45 -2.01 -9.77
C ASP A 78 -5.05 -3.32 -9.11
N ARG A 79 -4.33 -3.27 -7.98
CA ARG A 79 -3.93 -4.44 -7.19
C ARG A 79 -5.14 -5.22 -6.69
N LEU A 80 -6.16 -4.54 -6.19
CA LEU A 80 -7.40 -5.16 -5.73
C LEU A 80 -8.16 -5.84 -6.89
N SER A 81 -8.21 -5.20 -8.07
CA SER A 81 -8.83 -5.80 -9.26
C SER A 81 -8.10 -7.05 -9.73
N ALA A 82 -6.76 -7.04 -9.73
CA ALA A 82 -5.94 -8.20 -10.07
C ALA A 82 -6.10 -9.34 -9.04
N GLY A 83 -6.17 -9.00 -7.75
CA GLY A 83 -6.45 -9.96 -6.69
C GLY A 83 -7.82 -10.65 -6.85
N ALA A 84 -8.86 -9.89 -7.22
CA ALA A 84 -10.19 -10.43 -7.48
C ALA A 84 -10.21 -11.38 -8.69
N ARG A 85 -9.54 -11.00 -9.80
CA ARG A 85 -9.40 -11.87 -10.99
C ARG A 85 -8.66 -13.17 -10.67
N ARG A 86 -7.55 -13.09 -9.93
CA ARG A 86 -6.79 -14.26 -9.47
C ARG A 86 -7.63 -15.19 -8.60
N LYS A 87 -8.43 -14.63 -7.67
CA LYS A 87 -9.32 -15.42 -6.80
C LYS A 87 -10.39 -16.18 -7.62
N LYS A 88 -10.91 -15.55 -8.67
CA LYS A 88 -11.85 -16.19 -9.60
C LYS A 88 -11.18 -17.36 -10.33
N LEU A 89 -10.02 -17.14 -10.95
CA LEU A 89 -9.24 -18.18 -11.64
C LEU A 89 -8.88 -19.37 -10.75
N LEU A 90 -8.49 -19.12 -9.48
CA LEU A 90 -8.22 -20.20 -8.51
C LEU A 90 -9.48 -21.01 -8.19
N GLY A 91 -10.64 -20.35 -8.07
CA GLY A 91 -11.93 -21.02 -7.88
C GLY A 91 -12.31 -21.89 -9.06
N ASP A 92 -12.15 -21.37 -10.29
CA ASP A 92 -12.45 -22.09 -11.54
C ASP A 92 -11.50 -23.30 -11.75
N LEU A 93 -10.26 -23.22 -11.25
CA LEU A 93 -9.27 -24.32 -11.29
C LEU A 93 -9.38 -25.29 -10.10
N HIS A 94 -10.34 -25.11 -9.18
CA HIS A 94 -10.46 -25.86 -7.92
C HIS A 94 -9.16 -25.93 -7.08
N MET A 95 -8.27 -24.95 -7.24
CA MET A 95 -7.00 -24.90 -6.54
C MET A 95 -7.14 -24.19 -5.20
N HIS A 96 -6.51 -24.74 -4.16
CA HIS A 96 -6.41 -24.04 -2.89
C HIS A 96 -5.59 -22.76 -3.05
N GLN A 97 -6.10 -21.68 -2.46
CA GLN A 97 -5.42 -20.39 -2.44
C GLN A 97 -4.07 -20.59 -1.74
N PRO A 98 -2.92 -20.40 -2.43
CA PRO A 98 -1.63 -20.49 -1.76
C PRO A 98 -1.61 -19.40 -0.68
N HIS A 99 -1.18 -19.75 0.54
CA HIS A 99 -1.01 -18.81 1.66
C HIS A 99 -0.01 -17.71 1.28
N MET A 100 -0.48 -16.70 0.56
CA MET A 100 0.29 -15.52 0.22
C MET A 100 -0.07 -14.45 1.25
N GLY A 101 0.90 -14.16 2.13
CA GLY A 101 1.00 -12.98 3.00
C GLY A 101 -0.30 -12.33 3.45
N PHE A 102 -0.62 -12.52 4.75
CA PHE A 102 -1.57 -11.73 5.53
C PHE A 102 -2.65 -11.00 4.69
N GLU A 103 -3.76 -11.70 4.41
CA GLU A 103 -5.05 -11.02 4.44
C GLU A 103 -5.20 -10.50 5.87
N ARG A 104 -4.63 -9.32 6.17
CA ARG A 104 -5.07 -8.54 7.31
C ARG A 104 -6.54 -8.31 7.02
N LYS A 105 -7.42 -9.10 7.65
CA LYS A 105 -8.76 -8.67 8.03
C LYS A 105 -8.57 -7.21 8.41
N GLN A 106 -9.11 -6.28 7.62
CA GLN A 106 -9.10 -4.87 7.98
C GLN A 106 -9.56 -4.84 9.43
N ALA A 107 -8.63 -4.62 10.35
CA ALA A 107 -8.98 -4.42 11.74
C ALA A 107 -9.84 -3.16 11.65
N ARG A 108 -11.16 -3.32 11.87
CA ARG A 108 -12.05 -2.19 12.07
C ARG A 108 -11.31 -1.29 13.04
N PHE A 109 -10.96 -0.09 12.60
CA PHE A 109 -10.18 0.88 13.36
C PHE A 109 -10.85 1.10 14.72
N THR A 110 -10.47 0.31 15.72
CA THR A 110 -10.63 0.65 17.12
C THR A 110 -9.30 1.27 17.51
N PHE A 111 -9.21 2.60 17.39
CA PHE A 111 -8.19 3.34 18.11
C PHE A 111 -8.40 3.04 19.60
N PRO A 112 -7.46 2.38 20.29
CA PRO A 112 -7.54 2.29 21.74
C PRO A 112 -7.43 3.72 22.28
N ALA A 113 -8.39 4.13 23.10
CA ALA A 113 -8.37 5.44 23.74
C ALA A 113 -7.05 5.63 24.50
N PRO A 114 -6.44 6.83 24.45
CA PRO A 114 -5.18 7.09 25.15
C PRO A 114 -5.33 6.82 26.65
N VAL A 115 -4.30 6.17 27.22
CA VAL A 115 -4.24 5.74 28.62
C VAL A 115 -4.52 6.88 29.63
N SER A 116 -4.38 8.14 29.20
CA SER A 116 -4.75 9.32 29.99
C SER A 116 -6.25 9.45 30.32
N MET A 117 -7.13 8.67 29.70
CA MET A 117 -8.57 8.64 30.01
C MET A 117 -8.98 7.51 30.97
N VAL A 118 -8.05 6.63 31.35
CA VAL A 118 -8.32 5.63 32.39
C VAL A 118 -7.92 6.24 33.72
N ILE A 119 -8.87 6.92 34.37
CA ILE A 119 -8.77 7.22 35.79
C ILE A 119 -8.77 5.85 36.50
N SER A 120 -7.60 5.34 36.87
CA SER A 120 -7.53 4.27 37.86
C SER A 120 -8.18 4.81 39.14
N PRO A 121 -9.26 4.20 39.65
CA PRO A 121 -9.71 4.53 40.98
C PRO A 121 -8.56 4.16 41.93
N ALA A 122 -8.11 5.15 42.69
CA ALA A 122 -7.11 4.96 43.73
C ALA A 122 -7.58 3.82 44.64
N ALA A 123 -6.80 2.75 44.71
CA ALA A 123 -7.01 1.70 45.69
C ALA A 123 -6.64 2.28 47.06
N THR A 124 -7.66 2.58 47.85
CA THR A 124 -7.58 2.68 49.32
C THR A 124 -7.51 1.30 49.93
#